data_AF-A0A090S146-F1
#
_entry.id   AF-A0A090S146-F1
#
_cell.length_a   1.000
_cell.length_b   1.000
_cell.length_c   1.000
_cell.angle_alpha   90.00
_cell.angle_beta   90.00
_cell.angle_gamma   90.00
#
_symmetry.space_group_name_H-M   'P 1'
#
loop_
_entity.id
_entity.type
_entity.pdbx_description
1 polymer ?
#
loop_
_entity_poly.entity_id
_entity_poly.type
_entity_poly.pdbx_seq_one_letter_code
_entity_poly.pdbx_strand_id
1 'polypeptide(L)'
;MIGEKHTFGAVGKLIDVLFIFGLLGGAATTLGLAAPLISEGLSVLFGLPQNTYTQIGVLAVCTAIFAYSSFAGMEKGIKILSNINFWGAMLLLAIVLLLGPTIFILETGLDSIGRMMSNFFVMATWAEPFGGYGSFDDTHFPQDWTIFYWAWWLVFAPSMGLFVARISRGRTIKQMVAGSLFFGSSGCFLFFIILGNYGLSLQLSGSLISSVS
;
A
#
# COMPACT_ATOMS: atom_id res chain seq x y z
N MET A 1 17.61 20.81 -15.89
CA MET A 1 18.13 21.26 -14.57
C MET A 1 19.60 20.89 -14.34
N ILE A 2 20.10 19.73 -14.80
CA ILE A 2 21.52 19.34 -14.59
C ILE A 2 22.37 19.38 -15.89
N GLY A 3 21.75 19.59 -17.06
CA GLY A 3 22.45 19.64 -18.36
C GLY A 3 22.74 18.25 -18.93
N GLU A 4 22.57 18.09 -20.25
CA GLU A 4 22.63 16.80 -20.96
C GLU A 4 23.93 16.02 -20.71
N LYS A 5 25.05 16.73 -20.55
CA LYS A 5 26.36 16.14 -20.22
C LYS A 5 26.43 15.50 -18.83
N HIS A 6 25.72 16.04 -17.83
CA HIS A 6 25.75 15.51 -16.46
C HIS A 6 24.74 14.38 -16.23
N THR A 7 23.70 14.30 -17.08
CA THR A 7 22.74 13.18 -17.09
C THR A 7 23.45 11.85 -17.42
N PHE A 8 24.42 11.86 -18.34
CA PHE A 8 25.23 10.67 -18.65
C PHE A 8 26.54 10.58 -17.86
N GLY A 9 26.81 11.57 -17.00
CA GLY A 9 28.00 11.64 -16.15
C GLY A 9 27.87 10.85 -14.83
N ALA A 10 28.88 10.94 -13.98
CA ALA A 10 28.92 10.24 -12.69
C ALA A 10 27.73 10.57 -11.78
N VAL A 11 27.25 11.82 -11.81
CA VAL A 11 26.08 12.26 -11.01
C VAL A 11 24.80 11.57 -11.46
N GLY A 12 24.55 11.48 -12.77
CA GLY A 12 23.40 10.75 -13.31
C GLY A 12 23.43 9.27 -12.94
N LYS A 13 24.59 8.62 -13.12
CA LYS A 13 24.77 7.21 -12.72
C LYS A 13 24.57 7.00 -11.21
N LEU A 14 25.03 7.92 -10.36
CA LEU A 14 24.80 7.82 -8.92
C LEU A 14 23.32 7.87 -8.57
N ILE A 15 22.57 8.80 -9.18
CA ILE A 15 21.12 8.91 -9.00
C ILE A 15 20.41 7.64 -9.49
N ASP A 16 20.78 7.13 -10.67
CA ASP A 16 20.20 5.89 -11.20
C ASP A 16 20.46 4.70 -10.27
N VAL A 17 21.67 4.57 -9.74
CA VAL A 17 22.02 3.51 -8.78
C VAL A 17 21.20 3.64 -7.50
N LEU A 18 21.14 4.83 -6.90
CA LEU A 18 20.33 5.08 -5.70
C LEU A 18 18.85 4.78 -5.94
N PHE A 19 18.34 5.13 -7.11
CA PHE A 19 16.96 4.87 -7.50
C PHE A 19 16.68 3.37 -7.66
N ILE A 20 17.59 2.61 -8.28
CA ILE A 20 17.47 1.15 -8.41
C ILE A 20 17.49 0.50 -7.03
N PHE A 21 18.39 0.89 -6.13
CA PHE A 21 18.41 0.38 -4.75
C PHE A 21 17.12 0.71 -4.01
N GLY A 22 16.60 1.93 -4.15
CA GLY A 22 15.31 2.32 -3.59
C GLY A 22 14.19 1.42 -4.09
N LEU A 23 14.05 1.24 -5.41
CA LEU A 23 13.03 0.39 -6.03
C LEU A 23 13.12 -1.07 -5.55
N LEU A 24 14.33 -1.61 -5.45
CA LEU A 24 14.55 -2.95 -4.91
C LEU A 24 14.11 -3.06 -3.46
N GLY A 25 14.44 -2.07 -2.62
CA GLY A 25 13.98 -1.99 -1.24
C GLY A 25 12.46 -1.94 -1.13
N GLY A 26 11.80 -1.07 -1.90
CA GLY A 26 10.33 -0.98 -1.90
C GLY A 26 9.63 -2.25 -2.40
N ALA A 27 10.19 -2.92 -3.41
CA ALA A 27 9.70 -4.21 -3.88
C ALA A 27 9.88 -5.31 -2.82
N ALA A 28 11.04 -5.34 -2.14
CA ALA A 28 11.32 -6.28 -1.06
C ALA A 28 10.35 -6.08 0.12
N THR A 29 10.06 -4.84 0.52
CA THR A 29 9.06 -4.54 1.55
C THR A 29 7.67 -5.03 1.16
N THR A 30 7.25 -4.80 -0.09
CA THR A 30 5.95 -5.26 -0.59
C THR A 30 5.84 -6.79 -0.51
N LEU A 31 6.88 -7.52 -0.92
CA LEU A 31 6.93 -8.97 -0.81
C LEU A 31 6.96 -9.45 0.65
N GLY A 32 7.69 -8.74 1.50
CA GLY A 32 7.79 -9.01 2.94
C GLY A 32 6.45 -8.89 3.65
N LEU A 33 5.57 -7.98 3.23
CA LEU A 33 4.20 -7.88 3.76
C LEU A 33 3.25 -8.90 3.13
N ALA A 34 3.46 -9.26 1.86
CA ALA A 34 2.61 -10.22 1.16
C ALA A 34 2.82 -11.66 1.67
N ALA A 35 4.05 -12.06 2.02
CA ALA A 35 4.35 -13.43 2.41
C ALA A 35 3.60 -13.90 3.68
N PRO A 36 3.58 -13.13 4.79
CA PRO A 36 2.76 -13.46 5.95
C PRO A 36 1.27 -13.51 5.61
N LEU A 37 0.77 -12.56 4.82
CA LEU A 37 -0.64 -12.51 4.43
C LEU A 37 -1.08 -13.76 3.65
N ILE A 38 -0.27 -14.21 2.70
CA ILE A 38 -0.54 -15.44 1.94
C ILE A 38 -0.42 -16.67 2.85
N SER A 39 0.58 -16.70 3.72
CA SER A 39 0.77 -17.80 4.68
C SER A 39 -0.43 -17.93 5.62
N GLU A 40 -1.01 -16.81 6.07
CA GLU A 40 -2.23 -16.78 6.88
C GLU A 40 -3.44 -17.29 6.08
N GLY A 41 -3.60 -16.84 4.84
CA GLY A 41 -4.66 -17.34 3.96
C GLY A 41 -4.56 -18.86 3.73
N LEU A 42 -3.35 -19.38 3.55
CA LEU A 42 -3.11 -20.83 3.41
C LEU A 42 -3.36 -21.59 4.71
N SER A 43 -3.00 -21.01 5.86
CA SER A 43 -3.29 -21.59 7.18
C SER A 43 -4.81 -21.73 7.38
N VAL A 44 -5.58 -20.67 7.10
CA VAL A 44 -7.04 -20.68 7.25
C VAL A 44 -7.73 -21.63 6.26
N LEU A 45 -7.23 -21.74 5.02
CA LEU A 45 -7.86 -22.57 3.98
C LEU A 45 -7.45 -24.04 4.02
N PHE A 46 -6.18 -24.33 4.31
CA PHE A 46 -5.59 -25.67 4.21
C PHE A 46 -5.08 -26.23 5.55
N GLY A 47 -5.16 -25.46 6.63
CA GLY A 47 -4.71 -25.88 7.97
C GLY A 47 -3.18 -25.98 8.11
N LEU A 48 -2.42 -25.30 7.24
CA LEU A 48 -0.96 -25.34 7.28
C LEU A 48 -0.41 -24.55 8.49
N PRO A 49 0.65 -25.06 9.17
CA PRO A 49 1.22 -24.37 10.31
C PRO A 49 1.88 -23.04 9.91
N GLN A 50 1.58 -21.98 10.66
CA GLN A 50 2.14 -20.66 10.47
C GLN A 50 3.51 -20.53 11.14
N ASN A 51 4.52 -21.13 10.51
CA ASN A 51 5.89 -21.09 10.99
C ASN A 51 6.76 -20.29 10.03
N THR A 52 7.89 -19.76 10.50
CA THR A 52 8.87 -19.02 9.67
C THR A 52 9.28 -19.81 8.43
N TYR A 53 9.39 -21.14 8.55
CA TYR A 53 9.68 -22.04 7.42
C TYR A 53 8.59 -22.02 6.34
N THR A 54 7.32 -21.99 6.72
CA THR A 54 6.18 -21.90 5.80
C THR A 54 6.18 -20.57 5.07
N GLN A 55 6.43 -19.47 5.79
CA GLN A 55 6.51 -18.12 5.21
C GLN A 55 7.68 -18.00 4.21
N ILE A 56 8.86 -18.53 4.55
CA ILE A 56 10.01 -18.58 3.63
C ILE A 56 9.70 -19.43 2.40
N GLY A 57 9.02 -20.57 2.57
CA GLY A 57 8.57 -21.42 1.47
C GLY A 57 7.61 -20.69 0.51
N VAL A 58 6.60 -20.01 1.06
CA VAL A 58 5.65 -19.19 0.30
C VAL A 58 6.36 -18.08 -0.46
N LEU A 59 7.28 -17.37 0.21
CA LEU A 59 8.08 -16.32 -0.40
C LEU A 59 8.94 -16.86 -1.56
N ALA A 60 9.59 -18.01 -1.39
CA ALA A 60 10.40 -18.65 -2.41
C ALA A 60 9.56 -19.05 -3.64
N VAL A 61 8.37 -19.64 -3.42
CA VAL A 61 7.44 -20.01 -4.49
C VAL A 61 6.93 -18.76 -5.23
N CYS A 62 6.50 -17.72 -4.50
CA CYS A 62 6.04 -16.48 -5.11
C CYS A 62 7.15 -15.81 -5.94
N THR A 63 8.37 -15.79 -5.42
CA THR A 63 9.54 -15.25 -6.11
C THR A 63 9.87 -16.07 -7.37
N ALA A 64 9.79 -17.40 -7.30
CA ALA A 64 10.02 -18.27 -8.45
C ALA A 64 8.96 -18.06 -9.55
N ILE A 65 7.68 -17.93 -9.18
CA ILE A 65 6.60 -17.61 -10.13
C ILE A 65 6.84 -16.26 -10.78
N PHE A 66 7.21 -15.24 -9.98
CA PHE A 66 7.49 -13.91 -10.50
C PHE A 66 8.70 -13.90 -11.44
N ALA A 67 9.77 -14.62 -11.08
CA ALA A 67 10.95 -14.78 -11.93
C ALA A 67 10.58 -15.48 -13.25
N TYR A 68 9.86 -16.59 -13.20
CA TYR A 68 9.40 -17.27 -14.42
C TYR A 68 8.51 -16.38 -15.30
N SER A 69 7.59 -15.63 -14.67
CA SER A 69 6.70 -14.70 -15.37
C SER A 69 7.44 -13.54 -16.02
N SER A 70 8.56 -13.08 -15.45
CA SER A 70 9.38 -12.02 -16.03
C SER A 70 10.17 -12.51 -17.25
N PHE A 71 10.65 -13.76 -17.23
CA PHE A 71 11.32 -14.38 -18.37
C PHE A 71 10.38 -14.70 -19.54
N ALA A 72 9.11 -15.04 -19.27
CA ALA A 72 8.16 -15.47 -20.30
C ALA A 72 7.59 -14.34 -21.19
N GLY A 73 7.92 -13.07 -20.93
CA GLY A 73 7.51 -11.92 -21.76
C GLY A 73 6.05 -11.48 -21.52
N MET A 74 5.87 -10.41 -20.73
CA MET A 74 4.59 -10.14 -20.04
C MET A 74 3.77 -8.96 -20.60
N GLU A 75 3.92 -8.55 -21.86
CA GLU A 75 3.23 -7.33 -22.33
C GLU A 75 1.69 -7.48 -22.42
N LYS A 76 1.18 -8.61 -22.95
CA LYS A 76 -0.28 -8.83 -23.05
C LYS A 76 -0.90 -9.35 -21.75
N GLY A 77 -0.15 -10.12 -20.97
CA GLY A 77 -0.62 -10.73 -19.72
C GLY A 77 -0.91 -9.71 -18.62
N ILE A 78 -0.06 -8.69 -18.45
CA ILE A 78 -0.22 -7.66 -17.41
C ILE A 78 -1.58 -6.98 -17.50
N LYS A 79 -2.05 -6.66 -18.70
CA LYS A 79 -3.33 -5.94 -18.88
C LYS A 79 -4.53 -6.80 -18.45
N ILE A 80 -4.52 -8.08 -18.81
CA ILE A 80 -5.60 -9.02 -18.43
C ILE A 80 -5.57 -9.25 -16.92
N LEU A 81 -4.39 -9.51 -16.35
CA LEU A 81 -4.23 -9.73 -14.91
C LEU A 81 -4.64 -8.49 -14.10
N SER A 82 -4.25 -7.29 -14.55
CA SER A 82 -4.63 -6.03 -13.93
C SER A 82 -6.14 -5.81 -13.95
N ASN A 83 -6.82 -6.11 -15.06
CA ASN A 83 -8.28 -6.02 -15.15
C ASN A 83 -8.97 -7.03 -14.23
N ILE A 84 -8.51 -8.28 -14.19
CA ILE A 84 -9.06 -9.31 -13.28
C ILE A 84 -8.86 -8.87 -11.82
N ASN A 85 -7.67 -8.39 -11.47
CA ASN A 85 -7.38 -7.91 -10.12
C ASN A 85 -8.28 -6.73 -9.74
N PHE A 86 -8.49 -5.78 -10.65
CA PHE A 86 -9.38 -4.65 -10.42
C PHE A 86 -10.83 -5.09 -10.16
N TRP A 87 -11.38 -5.94 -11.04
CA TRP A 87 -12.74 -6.45 -10.87
C TRP A 87 -12.88 -7.36 -9.64
N GLY A 88 -11.86 -8.17 -9.34
CA GLY A 88 -11.81 -9.02 -8.15
C GLY A 88 -11.79 -8.20 -6.87
N ALA A 89 -10.98 -7.13 -6.83
CA ALA A 89 -10.97 -6.19 -5.73
C ALA A 89 -12.34 -5.51 -5.54
N MET A 90 -12.94 -5.01 -6.62
CA MET A 90 -14.28 -4.39 -6.56
C MET A 90 -15.35 -5.37 -6.08
N LEU A 91 -15.30 -6.62 -6.55
CA LEU A 91 -16.22 -7.67 -6.10
C LEU A 91 -16.02 -7.99 -4.62
N LEU A 92 -14.77 -8.10 -4.16
CA LEU A 92 -14.45 -8.34 -2.76
C LEU A 92 -14.99 -7.22 -1.86
N LEU A 93 -14.77 -5.96 -2.24
CA LEU A 93 -15.32 -4.81 -1.51
C LEU A 93 -16.84 -4.83 -1.48
N ALA A 94 -17.49 -5.17 -2.60
CA ALA A 94 -18.95 -5.29 -2.65
C ALA A 94 -19.46 -6.41 -1.73
N ILE A 95 -18.81 -7.56 -1.71
CA ILE A 95 -19.17 -8.68 -0.82
C ILE A 95 -19.04 -8.27 0.64
N VAL A 96 -17.92 -7.65 1.04
CA VAL A 96 -17.72 -7.19 2.42
C VAL A 96 -18.73 -6.12 2.81
N LEU A 97 -19.04 -5.19 1.90
CA LEU A 97 -20.02 -4.14 2.17
C LEU A 97 -21.44 -4.70 2.34
N LEU A 98 -21.84 -5.71 1.55
CA LEU A 98 -23.18 -6.28 1.56
C LEU A 98 -23.39 -7.34 2.65
N LEU A 99 -22.37 -8.15 2.94
CA LEU A 99 -22.44 -9.21 3.96
C LEU A 99 -21.98 -8.74 5.35
N GLY A 100 -21.21 -7.66 5.41
CA GLY A 100 -20.80 -7.02 6.66
C GLY A 100 -21.86 -6.05 7.20
N PRO A 101 -21.57 -5.37 8.33
CA PRO A 101 -22.47 -4.38 8.91
C PRO A 101 -22.44 -3.08 8.09
N THR A 102 -23.18 -3.05 6.97
CA THR A 102 -23.16 -1.95 5.99
C THR A 102 -23.38 -0.57 6.63
N ILE A 103 -24.34 -0.47 7.56
CA ILE A 103 -24.68 0.79 8.24
C ILE A 103 -23.48 1.29 9.04
N PHE A 104 -22.86 0.42 9.83
CA PHE A 104 -21.66 0.74 10.61
C PHE A 104 -20.50 1.17 9.71
N ILE A 105 -20.24 0.42 8.64
CA ILE A 105 -19.17 0.71 7.68
C ILE A 105 -19.33 2.12 7.08
N LEU A 106 -20.54 2.48 6.67
CA LEU A 106 -20.81 3.79 6.03
C LEU A 106 -20.82 4.93 7.05
N GLU A 107 -21.43 4.73 8.22
CA GLU A 107 -21.51 5.76 9.27
C GLU A 107 -20.11 6.09 9.81
N THR A 108 -19.34 5.08 10.19
CA THR A 108 -17.95 5.25 10.63
C THR A 108 -17.06 5.76 9.48
N GLY A 109 -17.36 5.39 8.23
CA GLY A 109 -16.68 5.90 7.05
C GLY A 109 -16.81 7.41 6.89
N LEU A 110 -18.04 7.95 7.02
CA LEU A 110 -18.30 9.38 6.96
C LEU A 110 -17.66 10.13 8.14
N ASP A 111 -17.76 9.58 9.36
CA ASP A 111 -17.09 10.15 10.54
C ASP A 111 -15.57 10.18 10.36
N SER A 112 -14.97 9.11 9.83
CA SER A 112 -13.53 9.03 9.57
C SER A 112 -13.05 10.10 8.58
N ILE A 113 -13.82 10.38 7.53
CA ILE A 113 -13.50 11.46 6.58
C ILE A 113 -13.54 12.82 7.30
N GLY A 114 -14.56 13.07 8.12
CA GLY A 114 -14.67 14.29 8.92
C GLY A 114 -13.47 14.48 9.86
N ARG A 115 -13.10 13.43 10.60
CA ARG A 115 -11.96 13.43 11.52
C ARG A 115 -10.62 13.61 10.81
N MET A 116 -10.45 12.98 9.63
CA MET A 116 -9.25 13.15 8.83
C MET A 116 -9.08 14.61 8.40
N MET A 117 -10.16 15.25 7.93
CA MET A 117 -10.12 16.66 7.52
C MET A 117 -9.85 17.59 8.71
N SER A 118 -10.47 17.35 9.87
CA SER A 118 -10.26 18.20 11.05
C SER A 118 -8.84 18.09 11.62
N ASN A 119 -8.25 16.89 11.59
CA ASN A 119 -6.92 16.64 12.15
C ASN A 119 -5.80 16.71 11.10
N PHE A 120 -6.11 17.09 9.87
CA PHE A 120 -5.17 17.04 8.75
C PHE A 120 -3.85 17.75 9.06
N PHE A 121 -3.90 19.02 9.50
CA PHE A 121 -2.71 19.80 9.78
C PHE A 121 -1.91 19.26 10.96
N VAL A 122 -2.60 18.78 12.01
CA VAL A 122 -1.96 18.19 13.17
C VAL A 122 -1.17 16.94 12.76
N MET A 123 -1.81 16.02 12.02
CA MET A 123 -1.17 14.82 11.52
C MET A 123 -0.04 15.13 10.53
N ALA A 124 -0.20 16.16 9.69
CA ALA A 124 0.82 16.57 8.72
C ALA A 124 2.11 17.10 9.37
N THR A 125 2.03 17.66 10.58
CA THR A 125 3.18 18.19 11.32
C THR A 125 3.58 17.34 12.53
N TRP A 126 2.99 16.16 12.70
CA TRP A 126 3.26 15.32 13.86
C TRP A 126 4.61 14.60 13.71
N ALA A 127 5.57 15.01 14.53
CA ALA A 127 6.93 14.45 14.56
C ALA A 127 7.34 13.94 15.95
N GLU A 128 6.41 13.96 16.92
CA GLU A 128 6.61 13.50 18.30
C GLU A 128 7.93 13.94 18.96
N PRO A 129 8.25 15.25 18.99
CA PRO A 129 9.56 15.71 19.45
C PRO A 129 9.80 15.54 20.96
N PHE A 130 8.74 15.30 21.75
CA PHE A 130 8.80 15.12 23.20
C PHE A 130 8.69 13.65 23.62
N GLY A 131 8.60 12.70 22.68
CA GLY A 131 8.55 11.27 22.98
C GLY A 131 9.76 10.88 23.85
N GLY A 132 9.50 10.24 24.99
CA GLY A 132 10.54 9.82 25.92
C GLY A 132 11.12 10.92 26.81
N TYR A 133 10.59 12.16 26.74
CA TYR A 133 11.01 13.24 27.63
C TYR A 133 10.08 13.34 28.86
N GLY A 134 10.61 13.09 30.06
CA GLY A 134 9.84 13.23 31.30
C GLY A 134 8.70 12.20 31.40
N SER A 135 7.45 12.68 31.45
CA SER A 135 6.24 11.84 31.52
C SER A 135 5.55 11.64 30.17
N PHE A 136 6.18 12.04 29.07
CA PHE A 136 5.66 11.81 27.73
C PHE A 136 6.08 10.41 27.25
N ASP A 137 5.09 9.57 26.97
CA ASP A 137 5.31 8.25 26.39
C ASP A 137 5.95 8.38 25.00
N ASP A 138 6.92 7.51 24.71
CA ASP A 138 7.60 7.43 23.42
C ASP A 138 6.89 6.39 22.54
N THR A 139 5.90 6.84 21.78
CA THR A 139 5.02 5.95 21.01
C THR A 139 5.63 5.54 19.66
N HIS A 140 6.64 6.26 19.18
CA HIS A 140 7.29 6.05 17.86
C HIS A 140 6.33 6.01 16.65
N PHE A 141 5.07 6.44 16.83
CA PHE A 141 4.04 6.29 15.82
C PHE A 141 4.36 7.03 14.50
N PRO A 142 4.78 8.32 14.51
CA PRO A 142 5.07 8.99 13.26
C PRO A 142 6.29 8.40 12.54
N GLN A 143 7.24 7.80 13.26
CA GLN A 143 8.42 7.15 12.69
C GLN A 143 8.05 5.82 12.02
N ASP A 144 7.30 4.97 12.71
CA ASP A 144 6.98 3.62 12.25
C ASP A 144 5.90 3.61 11.14
N TRP A 145 4.98 4.58 11.15
CA TRP A 145 3.90 4.66 10.17
C TRP A 145 4.10 5.79 9.17
N THR A 146 4.09 7.04 9.61
CA THR A 146 4.06 8.20 8.72
C THR A 146 5.34 8.30 7.88
N ILE A 147 6.51 8.27 8.51
CA ILE A 147 7.80 8.35 7.81
C ILE A 147 8.01 7.12 6.93
N PHE A 148 7.68 5.93 7.42
CA PHE A 148 7.74 4.69 6.63
C PHE A 148 6.92 4.79 5.34
N TYR A 149 5.64 5.20 5.41
CA TYR A 149 4.82 5.36 4.21
C TYR A 149 5.35 6.46 3.30
N TRP A 150 5.81 7.60 3.81
CA TRP A 150 6.42 8.64 2.97
C TRP A 150 7.65 8.12 2.23
N ALA A 151 8.55 7.42 2.91
CA ALA A 151 9.74 6.81 2.29
C ALA A 151 9.34 5.78 1.24
N TRP A 152 8.34 4.93 1.54
CA TRP A 152 7.77 3.99 0.58
C TRP A 152 7.25 4.72 -0.66
N TRP A 153 6.37 5.71 -0.52
CA TRP A 153 5.78 6.40 -1.67
C TRP A 153 6.83 7.11 -2.53
N LEU A 154 7.87 7.68 -1.93
CA LEU A 154 8.97 8.32 -2.64
C LEU A 154 9.73 7.35 -3.56
N VAL A 155 9.93 6.10 -3.13
CA VAL A 155 10.56 5.07 -3.95
C VAL A 155 9.74 4.79 -5.23
N PHE A 156 8.42 4.74 -5.12
CA PHE A 156 7.55 4.44 -6.26
C PHE A 156 7.15 5.67 -7.08
N ALA A 157 7.40 6.88 -6.57
CA ALA A 157 6.98 8.12 -7.21
C ALA A 157 7.47 8.27 -8.66
N PRO A 158 8.72 7.96 -9.03
CA PRO A 158 9.18 8.10 -10.41
C PRO A 158 8.51 7.12 -11.37
N SER A 159 8.36 5.85 -10.95
CA SER A 159 7.68 4.81 -11.73
C SER A 159 6.20 5.13 -11.94
N MET A 160 5.51 5.56 -10.87
CA MET A 160 4.10 5.95 -10.95
C MET A 160 3.90 7.26 -11.73
N GLY A 161 4.78 8.24 -11.57
CA GLY A 161 4.74 9.49 -12.33
C GLY A 161 4.85 9.25 -13.83
N LEU A 162 5.76 8.36 -14.25
CA LEU A 162 5.90 7.98 -15.66
C LEU A 162 4.65 7.24 -16.17
N PHE A 163 4.07 6.36 -15.36
CA PHE A 163 2.83 5.66 -15.70
C PHE A 163 1.66 6.64 -15.89
N VAL A 164 1.44 7.54 -14.94
CA VAL A 164 0.37 8.57 -15.01
C VAL A 164 0.57 9.47 -16.22
N ALA A 165 1.80 9.89 -16.51
CA ALA A 165 2.11 10.70 -17.69
C ALA A 165 1.78 9.97 -19.00
N ARG A 166 2.10 8.67 -19.10
CA ARG A 166 1.82 7.85 -20.29
C ARG A 166 0.31 7.70 -20.55
N ILE A 167 -0.49 7.43 -19.53
CA ILE A 167 -1.95 7.27 -19.68
C ILE A 167 -2.70 8.60 -19.84
N SER A 168 -2.07 9.72 -19.49
CA SER A 168 -2.67 11.07 -19.53
C SER A 168 -2.38 11.84 -20.82
N ARG A 169 -1.88 11.16 -21.86
CA ARG A 169 -1.56 11.77 -23.17
C ARG A 169 -2.77 12.51 -23.73
N GLY A 170 -2.62 13.81 -24.00
CA GLY A 170 -3.67 14.68 -24.54
C GLY A 170 -4.57 15.38 -23.51
N ARG A 171 -4.35 15.17 -22.20
CA ARG A 171 -5.05 15.90 -21.13
C ARG A 171 -4.25 17.14 -20.71
N THR A 172 -4.95 18.14 -20.18
CA THR A 172 -4.29 19.29 -19.55
C THR A 172 -3.61 18.88 -18.24
N ILE A 173 -2.56 19.60 -17.82
CA ILE A 173 -1.87 19.34 -16.54
C ILE A 173 -2.86 19.40 -15.37
N LYS A 174 -3.78 20.37 -15.38
CA LYS A 174 -4.82 20.49 -14.35
C LYS A 174 -5.71 19.26 -14.27
N GLN A 175 -6.18 18.75 -15.41
CA GLN A 175 -6.99 17.52 -15.47
C GLN A 175 -6.21 16.27 -15.04
N MET A 176 -4.92 16.18 -15.43
CA MET A 176 -4.04 15.10 -15.01
C MET A 176 -3.92 15.06 -13.49
N VAL A 177 -3.54 16.18 -12.87
CA VAL A 177 -3.28 16.28 -11.43
C VAL A 177 -4.56 16.11 -10.63
N ALA A 178 -5.64 16.81 -10.99
CA ALA A 178 -6.92 16.68 -10.30
C ALA A 178 -7.50 15.27 -10.44
N GLY A 179 -7.40 14.67 -11.63
CA GLY A 179 -7.85 13.31 -11.86
C GLY A 179 -7.05 12.28 -11.07
N SER A 180 -5.72 12.36 -11.09
CA SER A 180 -4.87 11.41 -10.35
C SER A 180 -5.08 11.50 -8.85
N LEU A 181 -5.24 12.71 -8.30
CA LEU A 181 -5.54 12.91 -6.88
C LEU A 181 -6.93 12.38 -6.53
N PHE A 182 -7.96 12.75 -7.31
CA PHE A 182 -9.32 12.37 -6.99
C PHE A 182 -9.55 10.85 -7.09
N PHE A 183 -9.19 10.25 -8.22
CA PHE A 183 -9.38 8.80 -8.41
C PHE A 183 -8.43 7.97 -7.53
N GLY A 184 -7.18 8.44 -7.32
CA GLY A 184 -6.23 7.78 -6.43
C GLY A 184 -6.72 7.75 -4.98
N SER A 185 -7.07 8.91 -4.43
CA SER A 185 -7.58 9.02 -3.05
C SER A 185 -8.92 8.32 -2.86
N SER A 186 -9.82 8.39 -3.83
CA SER A 186 -11.12 7.71 -3.76
C SER A 186 -10.95 6.19 -3.68
N GLY A 187 -9.99 5.62 -4.44
CA GLY A 187 -9.65 4.21 -4.35
C GLY A 187 -9.20 3.83 -2.94
N CYS A 188 -8.26 4.59 -2.36
CA CYS A 188 -7.81 4.36 -0.98
C CYS A 188 -8.96 4.48 0.02
N PHE A 189 -9.79 5.53 -0.08
CA PHE A 189 -10.94 5.71 0.81
C PHE A 189 -11.91 4.53 0.73
N LEU A 190 -12.23 4.02 -0.46
CA LEU A 190 -13.10 2.87 -0.60
C LEU A 190 -12.55 1.64 0.14
N PHE A 191 -11.26 1.35 0.00
CA PHE A 191 -10.63 0.22 0.69
C PHE A 191 -10.61 0.40 2.20
N PHE A 192 -10.17 1.56 2.70
CA PHE A 192 -10.08 1.81 4.15
C PHE A 192 -11.45 1.90 4.82
N ILE A 193 -12.44 2.53 4.17
CA ILE A 193 -13.79 2.61 4.72
C ILE A 193 -14.39 1.20 4.80
N ILE A 194 -14.31 0.39 3.74
CA ILE A 194 -14.97 -0.91 3.72
C ILE A 194 -14.21 -1.93 4.56
N LEU A 195 -12.93 -2.19 4.25
CA LEU A 195 -12.16 -3.24 4.92
C LEU A 195 -11.72 -2.81 6.32
N GLY A 196 -11.34 -1.54 6.50
CA GLY A 196 -10.92 -1.02 7.80
C GLY A 196 -12.06 -1.00 8.80
N ASN A 197 -13.23 -0.46 8.43
CA ASN A 197 -14.39 -0.46 9.34
C ASN A 197 -14.98 -1.85 9.53
N TYR A 198 -14.88 -2.74 8.53
CA TYR A 198 -15.24 -4.14 8.73
C TYR A 198 -14.35 -4.79 9.80
N GLY A 199 -13.03 -4.64 9.70
CA GLY A 199 -12.08 -5.12 10.71
C GLY A 199 -12.36 -4.53 12.10
N LEU A 200 -12.64 -3.22 12.16
CA LEU A 200 -13.02 -2.54 13.40
C LEU A 200 -14.32 -3.12 13.99
N SER A 201 -15.32 -3.39 13.15
CA SER A 201 -16.59 -3.99 13.59
C SER A 201 -16.39 -5.39 14.18
N LEU A 202 -15.51 -6.19 13.59
CA LEU A 202 -15.17 -7.53 14.09
C LEU A 202 -14.42 -7.47 15.42
N GLN A 203 -13.55 -6.48 15.58
CA GLN A 203 -12.79 -6.24 16.81
C GLN A 203 -13.72 -5.79 17.95
N LEU A 204 -14.61 -4.84 17.68
CA LEU A 204 -15.58 -4.34 18.66
C LEU A 204 -16.65 -5.38 19.02
N SER A 205 -17.02 -6.25 18.08
CA SER A 205 -17.99 -7.33 18.33
C SER A 205 -17.37 -8.53 19.07
N GLY A 206 -16.06 -8.49 19.39
CA GLY A 206 -15.34 -9.60 20.03
C GLY A 206 -15.20 -10.85 19.16
N SER A 207 -15.53 -10.76 17.86
CA SER A 207 -15.43 -11.87 16.90
C SER A 207 -13.99 -12.10 16.43
N LEU A 208 -13.14 -11.07 16.55
CA LEU A 208 -11.69 -11.23 16.55
C LEU A 208 -11.26 -11.64 17.97
N ILE A 209 -11.21 -12.94 18.21
CA ILE A 209 -10.52 -13.49 19.39
C ILE A 209 -9.05 -13.08 19.25
N SER A 210 -8.61 -12.18 20.11
CA SER A 210 -7.20 -11.95 20.39
C SER A 210 -6.57 -13.27 20.83
N SER A 211 -5.89 -13.98 19.94
CA SER A 211 -4.95 -15.04 20.28
C SER A 211 -3.64 -14.45 20.82
N VAL A 212 -3.75 -13.53 21.79
CA VAL A 212 -2.65 -13.00 22.58
C VAL A 212 -3.15 -12.92 24.02
N SER A 213 -3.07 -14.07 24.69
CA SER A 213 -2.98 -14.22 26.13
C SER A 213 -1.68 -14.95 26.42
#